data_AF-A0A6B2LSM5-F1
#
_entry.id   AF-A0A6B2LSM5-F1
#
_cell.length_a   1.000
_cell.length_b   1.000
_cell.length_c   1.000
_cell.angle_alpha   90.00
_cell.angle_beta   90.00
_cell.angle_gamma   90.00
#
_symmetry.space_group_name_H-M   'P 1'
#
loop_
_entity.id
_entity.type
_entity.pdbx_description
1 polymer ?
#
loop_
_entity_poly.entity_id
_entity_poly.type
_entity_poly.pdbx_seq_one_letter_code
_entity_poly.pdbx_strand_id
1 'polypeptide(L)'
;MWRHYYQNTHGVIYVVDSNDRARVQEASLELQKVLQEDELRDAVLLVLANKQDLPQAMSVAEVTDKLGLQSLRSRQWYIQATCATSGDGLYEGLDWLSNALKNAK
;
A
#
# COMPACT_ATOMS: atom_id res chain seq x y z
N MET A 1 16.87 -8.80 -1.95
CA MET A 1 16.21 -9.69 -2.94
C MET A 1 15.10 -8.99 -3.75
N TRP A 2 14.65 -7.78 -3.40
CA TRP A 2 13.60 -7.07 -4.14
C TRP A 2 14.08 -6.12 -5.25
N ARG A 3 15.35 -5.67 -5.19
CA ARG A 3 15.92 -4.68 -6.15
C ARG A 3 15.82 -5.07 -7.62
N HIS A 4 15.85 -6.37 -7.94
CA HIS A 4 15.73 -6.85 -9.33
C HIS A 4 14.33 -6.68 -9.92
N TYR A 5 13.31 -6.38 -9.11
CA TYR A 5 11.93 -6.21 -9.56
C TYR A 5 11.51 -4.74 -9.69
N TYR A 6 12.37 -3.79 -9.32
CA TYR A 6 11.99 -2.37 -9.29
C TYR A 6 12.15 -1.65 -10.63
N GLN A 7 12.99 -2.17 -11.52
CA GLN A 7 13.18 -1.59 -12.85
C GLN A 7 11.87 -1.55 -13.64
N ASN A 8 11.56 -0.38 -14.21
CA ASN A 8 10.33 -0.11 -14.97
C ASN A 8 9.02 -0.35 -14.19
N THR A 9 9.07 -0.24 -12.85
CA THR A 9 7.86 -0.31 -12.01
C THR A 9 7.21 1.05 -11.92
N HIS A 10 5.98 1.15 -12.42
CA HIS A 10 5.17 2.38 -12.41
C HIS A 10 4.20 2.44 -11.22
N GLY A 11 3.99 1.32 -10.52
CA GLY A 11 3.08 1.24 -9.38
C GLY A 11 3.47 0.13 -8.42
N VAL A 12 3.28 0.39 -7.12
CA VAL A 12 3.54 -0.55 -6.03
C VAL A 12 2.23 -0.87 -5.35
N ILE A 13 1.92 -2.16 -5.20
CA ILE A 13 0.84 -2.64 -4.33
C ILE A 13 1.47 -3.16 -3.04
N TYR A 14 1.19 -2.50 -1.93
CA TYR A 14 1.69 -2.87 -0.61
C TYR A 14 0.54 -3.43 0.25
N VAL A 15 0.59 -4.73 0.54
CA VAL A 15 -0.48 -5.41 1.28
C VAL A 15 -0.11 -5.50 2.75
N VAL A 16 -0.98 -5.02 3.63
CA VAL A 16 -0.80 -5.05 5.08
C VAL A 16 -1.83 -5.97 5.70
N ASP A 17 -1.38 -6.87 6.56
CA ASP A 17 -2.26 -7.60 7.47
C ASP A 17 -2.78 -6.63 8.54
N SER A 18 -4.02 -6.16 8.40
CA SER A 18 -4.60 -5.17 9.30
C SER A 18 -4.88 -5.74 10.68
N ASN A 19 -4.92 -7.06 10.84
CA ASN A 19 -5.15 -7.71 12.13
C ASN A 19 -3.83 -7.91 12.91
N ASP A 20 -2.67 -7.76 12.26
CA ASP A 20 -1.36 -7.88 12.90
C ASP A 20 -0.84 -6.53 13.44
N ARG A 21 -1.43 -6.12 14.57
CA ARG A 21 -1.08 -4.88 15.25
C ARG A 21 0.37 -4.83 15.76
N ALA A 22 1.01 -5.98 15.97
CA ALA A 22 2.37 -6.06 16.51
C ALA A 22 3.43 -5.80 15.43
N ARG A 23 3.18 -6.24 14.19
CA ARG A 23 4.15 -6.13 13.09
C ARG A 23 3.92 -4.95 12.15
N VAL A 24 2.86 -4.17 12.34
CA VAL A 24 2.60 -2.97 11.53
C VAL A 24 3.73 -1.94 11.55
N GLN A 25 4.47 -1.82 12.66
CA GLN A 25 5.63 -0.93 12.73
C GLN A 25 6.79 -1.44 11.86
N GLU A 26 7.00 -2.75 11.83
CA GLU A 26 7.97 -3.39 10.92
C GLU A 26 7.57 -3.19 9.46
N ALA A 27 6.27 -3.37 9.15
CA ALA A 27 5.73 -3.10 7.82
C ALA A 27 5.95 -1.63 7.40
N SER A 28 5.75 -0.67 8.31
CA SER A 28 6.05 0.74 8.08
C SER A 28 7.52 0.96 7.69
N LEU A 29 8.46 0.36 8.45
CA LEU A 29 9.89 0.47 8.15
C LEU A 29 10.27 -0.15 6.80
N GLU A 30 9.71 -1.32 6.46
CA GLU A 30 9.96 -1.95 5.16
C GLU A 30 9.36 -1.14 4.01
N LEU A 31 8.16 -0.59 4.17
CA LEU A 31 7.56 0.32 3.19
C LEU A 31 8.48 1.53 2.94
N GLN A 32 9.01 2.16 3.99
CA GLN A 32 9.92 3.29 3.84
C GLN A 32 11.19 2.90 3.08
N LYS A 33 11.78 1.72 3.36
CA LYS A 33 12.94 1.22 2.61
C LYS A 33 12.63 1.01 1.14
N VAL A 34 11.48 0.42 0.82
CA VAL A 34 11.03 0.21 -0.58
C VAL A 34 10.86 1.56 -1.29
N LEU A 35 10.21 2.53 -0.67
CA LEU A 35 9.92 3.83 -1.28
C LEU A 35 11.14 4.75 -1.42
N GLN A 36 12.26 4.44 -0.74
CA GLN A 36 13.54 5.12 -0.86
C GLN A 36 14.39 4.65 -2.05
N GLU A 37 14.02 3.54 -2.69
CA GLU A 37 14.75 3.03 -3.86
C GLU A 37 14.47 3.93 -5.08
N ASP A 38 15.54 4.37 -5.75
CA ASP A 38 15.48 5.38 -6.81
C ASP A 38 14.60 4.94 -7.99
N GLU A 39 14.62 3.64 -8.31
CA GLU A 39 13.80 3.04 -9.37
C GLU A 39 12.30 3.15 -9.11
N LEU A 40 11.89 3.35 -7.85
CA LEU A 40 10.50 3.51 -7.44
C LEU A 40 10.13 4.95 -7.18
N ARG A 41 10.99 5.95 -7.42
CA ARG A 41 10.73 7.36 -7.08
C ARG A 41 9.38 7.87 -7.60
N ASP A 42 9.04 7.54 -8.84
CA ASP A 42 7.83 8.05 -9.52
C ASP A 42 6.66 7.06 -9.48
N ALA A 43 6.83 5.88 -8.87
CA ALA A 43 5.78 4.87 -8.81
C ALA A 43 4.59 5.33 -7.94
N VAL A 44 3.36 5.09 -8.38
CA VAL A 44 2.19 5.31 -7.51
C VAL A 44 2.08 4.19 -6.47
N LEU A 45 1.55 4.49 -5.28
CA LEU A 45 1.44 3.51 -4.20
C LEU A 45 -0.03 3.17 -3.89
N LEU A 46 -0.42 1.92 -4.07
CA LEU A 46 -1.67 1.37 -3.53
C LEU A 46 -1.36 0.56 -2.28
N VAL A 47 -1.97 0.92 -1.15
CA VAL A 47 -1.93 0.11 0.08
C VAL A 47 -3.23 -0.67 0.21
N LEU A 48 -3.14 -1.99 0.36
CA LEU A 48 -4.29 -2.83 0.69
C LEU A 48 -4.26 -3.16 2.18
N ALA A 49 -5.15 -2.53 2.95
CA ALA A 49 -5.39 -2.88 4.34
C ALA A 49 -6.23 -4.15 4.37
N ASN A 50 -5.57 -5.31 4.36
CA ASN A 50 -6.18 -6.62 4.19
C ASN A 50 -6.62 -7.25 5.52
N LYS A 51 -7.46 -8.27 5.44
CA LYS A 51 -8.07 -9.00 6.58
C LYS A 51 -9.04 -8.17 7.42
N GLN A 52 -9.80 -7.29 6.76
CA GLN A 52 -10.79 -6.44 7.42
C GLN A 52 -12.00 -7.21 7.97
N ASP A 53 -12.13 -8.49 7.62
CA ASP A 53 -13.10 -9.43 8.18
C ASP A 53 -12.79 -9.86 9.62
N LEU A 54 -11.56 -9.67 10.09
CA LEU A 54 -11.13 -10.10 11.42
C LEU A 54 -11.47 -9.07 12.52
N PRO A 55 -11.85 -9.52 13.73
CA PRO A 55 -12.41 -8.66 14.76
C PRO A 55 -11.44 -7.63 15.34
N GLN A 56 -10.13 -7.79 15.14
CA GLN A 56 -9.11 -6.87 15.65
C GLN A 56 -8.41 -6.09 14.53
N ALA A 57 -8.97 -6.14 13.31
CA ALA A 57 -8.46 -5.41 12.17
C ALA A 57 -8.39 -3.90 12.48
N MET A 58 -7.23 -3.32 12.20
CA MET A 58 -7.03 -1.87 12.21
C MET A 58 -7.90 -1.23 11.13
N SER A 59 -8.52 -0.09 11.45
CA SER A 59 -9.23 0.69 10.46
C SER A 59 -8.25 1.25 9.42
N VAL A 60 -8.76 1.63 8.25
CA VAL A 60 -7.96 2.31 7.22
C VAL A 60 -7.24 3.54 7.77
N ALA A 61 -7.90 4.33 8.61
CA ALA A 61 -7.30 5.49 9.24
C ALA A 61 -6.13 5.08 10.17
N GLU A 62 -6.30 4.05 11.00
CA GLU A 62 -5.23 3.57 11.88
C GLU A 62 -4.03 3.03 11.09
N VAL A 63 -4.27 2.27 10.01
CA VAL A 63 -3.19 1.79 9.12
C VAL A 63 -2.48 2.96 8.44
N THR A 64 -3.23 3.97 7.97
CA THR A 64 -2.67 5.19 7.35
C THR A 64 -1.71 5.89 8.29
N ASP A 65 -2.10 6.07 9.55
CA ASP A 65 -1.28 6.75 10.57
C ASP A 65 -0.03 5.94 10.90
N LYS A 66 -0.17 4.62 11.13
CA LYS A 66 0.96 3.74 11.51
C LYS A 66 1.99 3.54 10.40
N LEU A 67 1.55 3.52 9.14
CA LEU A 67 2.46 3.49 7.99
C LEU A 67 3.04 4.88 7.66
N GLY A 68 2.55 5.94 8.31
CA GLY A 68 3.00 7.30 8.06
C GLY A 68 2.71 7.79 6.63
N LEU A 69 1.63 7.31 5.99
CA LEU A 69 1.34 7.63 4.59
C LEU A 69 1.12 9.13 4.37
N GLN A 70 0.62 9.83 5.39
CA GLN A 70 0.47 11.28 5.37
C GLN A 70 1.81 12.02 5.17
N SER A 71 2.95 11.41 5.45
CA SER A 71 4.25 12.04 5.18
C SER A 71 4.64 12.03 3.71
N LEU A 72 4.00 11.19 2.88
CA LEU A 72 4.30 11.02 1.45
C LEU A 72 3.66 12.14 0.62
N ARG A 73 4.27 13.34 0.64
CA ARG A 73 3.76 14.54 -0.06
C ARG A 73 4.02 14.55 -1.57
N SER A 74 5.12 13.94 -2.01
CA SER A 74 5.58 13.95 -3.40
C SER A 74 5.15 12.73 -4.20
N ARG A 75 4.40 11.81 -3.59
CA ARG A 75 4.00 10.53 -4.20
C ARG A 75 2.50 10.40 -4.15
N GLN A 76 1.88 10.05 -5.27
CA GLN A 76 0.46 9.72 -5.29
C GLN A 76 0.24 8.36 -4.63
N TRP A 77 -0.65 8.30 -3.66
CA TRP A 77 -0.99 7.08 -2.94
C TRP A 77 -2.48 6.96 -2.65
N TYR A 78 -2.93 5.72 -2.40
CA TYR A 78 -4.26 5.41 -1.92
C TYR A 78 -4.22 4.19 -1.03
N ILE A 79 -5.18 4.08 -0.12
CA ILE A 79 -5.34 2.94 0.77
C ILE A 79 -6.78 2.44 0.67
N GLN A 80 -6.91 1.13 0.53
CA GLN A 80 -8.19 0.45 0.37
C GLN A 80 -8.34 -0.63 1.44
N ALA A 81 -9.49 -0.61 2.14
CA ALA A 81 -9.91 -1.72 3.00
C ALA A 81 -10.17 -2.95 2.12
N THR A 82 -9.62 -4.10 2.49
CA THR A 82 -9.76 -5.33 1.70
C THR A 82 -9.96 -6.57 2.55
N CYS A 83 -10.64 -7.55 1.95
CA CYS A 83 -10.70 -8.93 2.43
C CYS A 83 -10.35 -9.85 1.26
N ALA A 84 -9.12 -10.38 1.24
CA ALA A 84 -8.64 -11.18 0.12
C ALA A 84 -9.41 -12.50 -0.07
N THR A 85 -10.06 -13.02 0.97
CA THR A 85 -10.82 -14.29 0.90
C THR A 85 -12.19 -14.12 0.28
N SER A 86 -12.89 -13.01 0.53
CA SER A 86 -14.15 -12.67 -0.14
C SER A 86 -13.94 -11.91 -1.45
N GLY A 87 -12.80 -11.24 -1.60
CA GLY A 87 -12.48 -10.35 -2.72
C GLY A 87 -12.90 -8.89 -2.51
N ASP A 88 -13.51 -8.57 -1.36
CA ASP A 88 -14.02 -7.22 -1.08
C ASP A 88 -12.88 -6.19 -1.12
N GLY A 89 -13.15 -5.06 -1.78
CA GLY A 89 -12.22 -3.93 -1.91
C GLY A 89 -11.09 -4.14 -2.93
N LEU A 90 -10.87 -5.35 -3.45
CA LEU A 90 -9.79 -5.58 -4.42
C LEU A 90 -10.05 -4.84 -5.74
N TYR A 91 -11.29 -4.87 -6.24
CA TYR A 91 -11.65 -4.23 -7.49
C TYR A 91 -11.48 -2.71 -7.39
N GLU A 92 -11.96 -2.10 -6.31
CA GLU A 92 -11.88 -0.66 -6.04
C GLU A 92 -10.43 -0.19 -5.94
N GLY A 93 -9.58 -0.94 -5.22
CA GLY A 93 -8.16 -0.62 -5.12
C GLY A 93 -7.44 -0.71 -6.47
N LEU A 94 -7.73 -1.75 -7.24
CA LEU A 94 -7.11 -1.96 -8.56
C LEU A 94 -7.64 -0.98 -9.62
N ASP A 95 -8.91 -0.59 -9.56
CA ASP A 95 -9.46 0.46 -10.43
C ASP A 95 -8.79 1.80 -10.16
N TRP A 96 -8.63 2.18 -8.88
CA TRP A 96 -7.87 3.37 -8.52
C TRP A 96 -6.44 3.32 -9.08
N LEU A 97 -5.74 2.19 -8.92
CA LEU A 97 -4.37 2.03 -9.42
C LEU A 97 -4.31 2.19 -10.95
N SER A 98 -5.22 1.54 -11.67
CA SER A 98 -5.34 1.66 -13.13
C SER A 98 -5.53 3.12 -13.56
N ASN A 99 -6.38 3.87 -12.87
CA ASN A 99 -6.63 5.27 -13.17
C ASN A 99 -5.43 6.17 -12.81
N ALA A 100 -4.78 5.91 -11.67
CA ALA A 100 -3.56 6.61 -11.25
C ALA A 100 -2.44 6.44 -12.28
N LEU A 101 -2.21 5.21 -12.76
CA LEU A 101 -1.19 4.91 -13.77
C LEU A 101 -1.46 5.58 -15.12
N LYS A 102 -2.73 5.73 -15.52
CA LYS A 102 -3.09 6.45 -16.76
C LYS A 102 -2.78 7.95 -16.67
N ASN A 103 -2.87 8.52 -15.47
CA ASN A 103 -2.69 9.95 -15.22
C ASN A 103 -1.24 10.33 -14.93
N ALA A 104 -0.39 9.39 -14.52
CA ALA A 104 1.04 9.60 -14.25
C ALA A 104 1.91 9.73 -15.53
N LYS A 105 1.32 10.16 -16.65
CA LYS A 105 1.98 10.33 -17.95
C LYS A 105 2.65 11.70 -18.10
#